data_AF-A0A1A2ZJJ1-F1
#
_entry.id   AF-A0A1A2ZJJ1-F1
#
_cell.length_a   1.000
_cell.length_b   1.000
_cell.length_c   1.000
_cell.angle_alpha   90.00
_cell.angle_beta   90.00
_cell.angle_gamma   90.00
#
_symmetry.space_group_name_H-M   'P 1'
#
loop_
_entity.id
_entity.type
_entity.pdbx_description
1 polymer ?
#
loop_
_entity_poly.entity_id
_entity_poly.type
_entity_poly.pdbx_seq_one_letter_code
_entity_poly.pdbx_strand_id
1 'polypeptide(L)'
;REIARAADMTSGSLYHYFPNKSELLAATVAEIDLIASRRLREAADRSGDVVDRLEAVLDELGRLLREYPYLAAFDRTMRAEMSAHPRSGRTRNPGSKALRDIINDIVEDARERKALPPGTDPDAAANAIYALARGLTERAASLAPDAHAAALESAKELIRGTLFASQASRRESTARHRSRRGP
;
A
#
# COMPACT_ATOMS: atom_id res chain seq x y z
N ARG A 1 16.18 1.61 27.72
CA ARG A 1 16.19 0.50 28.71
C ARG A 1 15.22 -0.61 28.31
N GLU A 2 13.95 -0.32 28.05
CA GLU A 2 12.98 -1.36 27.61
C GLU A 2 13.37 -2.06 26.30
N ILE A 3 13.85 -1.33 25.29
CA ILE A 3 14.30 -1.94 24.01
C ILE A 3 15.49 -2.87 24.21
N ALA A 4 16.48 -2.46 25.03
CA ALA A 4 17.64 -3.30 25.34
C ALA A 4 17.21 -4.58 26.06
N ARG A 5 16.27 -4.48 27.01
CA ARG A 5 15.70 -5.63 27.73
C ARG A 5 14.92 -6.57 26.79
N ALA A 6 14.16 -6.02 25.84
CA ALA A 6 13.43 -6.82 24.85
C ALA A 6 14.36 -7.54 23.86
N ALA A 7 15.53 -6.95 23.57
CA ALA A 7 16.56 -7.52 22.72
C ALA A 7 17.54 -8.46 23.45
N ASP A 8 17.33 -8.72 24.75
CA ASP A 8 18.27 -9.44 25.63
C ASP A 8 19.70 -8.84 25.61
N MET A 9 19.78 -7.51 25.51
CA MET A 9 21.03 -6.76 25.46
C MET A 9 21.19 -5.86 26.69
N THR A 10 22.44 -5.58 27.07
CA THR A 10 22.70 -4.50 28.01
C THR A 10 22.44 -3.14 27.35
N SER A 11 22.04 -2.13 28.13
CA SER A 11 21.87 -0.77 27.58
C SER A 11 23.19 -0.23 27.01
N GLY A 12 24.34 -0.58 27.61
CA GLY A 12 25.66 -0.20 27.09
C GLY A 12 25.96 -0.81 25.71
N SER A 13 25.64 -2.09 25.52
CA SER A 13 25.80 -2.78 24.23
C SER A 13 24.87 -2.22 23.15
N LEU A 14 23.64 -1.83 23.49
CA LEU A 14 22.72 -1.22 22.53
C LEU A 14 23.20 0.16 22.07
N TYR A 15 23.67 0.99 23.02
CA TYR A 15 24.19 2.33 22.70
C TYR A 15 25.57 2.33 22.02
N HIS A 16 26.26 1.19 22.00
CA HIS A 16 27.45 1.00 21.18
C HIS A 16 27.13 1.00 19.67
N TYR A 17 26.01 0.38 19.27
CA TYR A 17 25.58 0.32 17.88
C TYR A 17 24.75 1.54 17.46
N PHE A 18 23.99 2.11 18.39
CA PHE A 18 23.15 3.28 18.13
C PHE A 18 23.37 4.32 19.21
N PRO A 19 24.08 5.43 18.92
CA PRO A 19 24.41 6.49 19.88
C PRO A 19 23.20 7.03 20.67
N ASN A 20 22.01 6.99 20.08
CA ASN A 20 20.77 7.45 20.70
C ASN A 20 19.53 6.75 20.12
N LYS A 21 18.37 6.96 20.78
CA LYS A 21 17.07 6.40 20.37
C LYS A 21 16.64 6.86 18.96
N SER A 22 17.02 8.07 18.55
CA SER A 22 16.65 8.60 17.22
C SER A 22 17.39 7.86 16.10
N GLU A 23 18.66 7.52 16.31
CA GLU A 23 19.46 6.75 15.35
C GLU A 23 19.00 5.30 15.26
N LEU A 24 18.66 4.67 16.39
CA LEU A 24 18.04 3.35 16.39
C LEU A 24 16.71 3.36 15.60
N LEU A 25 15.86 4.35 15.86
CA LEU A 25 14.58 4.51 15.16
C LEU A 25 14.78 4.72 13.65
N ALA A 26 15.74 5.57 13.26
CA ALA A 26 16.06 5.84 11.87
C ALA A 26 16.57 4.59 11.15
N ALA A 27 17.41 3.78 11.81
CA ALA A 27 17.91 2.52 11.26
C ALA A 27 16.78 1.51 11.08
N THR A 28 15.89 1.36 12.06
CA THR A 28 14.71 0.49 11.93
C THR A 28 13.79 0.91 10.78
N VAL A 29 13.52 2.21 10.64
CA VAL A 29 12.72 2.75 9.51
C VAL A 29 13.40 2.41 8.18
N ALA A 30 14.70 2.67 8.06
CA ALA A 30 15.44 2.43 6.83
C ALA A 30 15.45 0.96 6.42
N GLU A 31 15.57 0.04 7.38
CA GLU A 31 15.54 -1.40 7.13
C GLU A 31 14.16 -1.87 6.66
N ILE A 32 13.10 -1.45 7.35
CA ILE A 32 11.71 -1.72 6.95
C ILE A 32 11.44 -1.19 5.55
N ASP A 33 11.87 0.03 5.27
CA ASP A 33 11.67 0.67 3.97
C ASP A 33 12.42 -0.05 2.86
N LEU A 34 13.63 -0.57 3.13
CA LEU A 34 14.37 -1.39 2.18
C LEU A 34 13.63 -2.69 1.86
N ILE A 35 13.11 -3.38 2.87
CA ILE A 35 12.34 -4.62 2.70
C ILE A 35 11.06 -4.34 1.90
N ALA A 36 10.30 -3.31 2.30
CA ALA A 36 9.05 -2.94 1.66
C ALA A 36 9.27 -2.50 0.21
N SER A 37 10.21 -1.58 -0.03
CA SER A 37 10.49 -1.06 -1.38
C SER A 37 10.90 -2.16 -2.35
N ARG A 38 11.75 -3.10 -1.92
CA ARG A 38 12.16 -4.25 -2.74
C ARG A 38 10.96 -5.11 -3.13
N ARG A 39 10.14 -5.52 -2.15
CA ARG A 39 8.98 -6.39 -2.39
C ARG A 39 7.92 -5.72 -3.26
N LEU A 40 7.66 -4.44 -3.03
CA LEU A 40 6.71 -3.67 -3.84
C LEU A 40 7.21 -3.52 -5.29
N ARG A 41 8.52 -3.35 -5.49
CA ARG A 41 9.11 -3.32 -6.83
C ARG A 41 9.02 -4.68 -7.52
N GLU A 42 9.38 -5.75 -6.83
CA GLU A 42 9.20 -7.13 -7.34
C GLU A 42 7.73 -7.43 -7.71
N ALA A 43 6.76 -6.88 -6.96
CA ALA A 43 5.35 -7.00 -7.29
C ALA A 43 4.94 -6.15 -8.51
N ALA A 44 5.47 -4.94 -8.63
CA ALA A 44 5.24 -4.04 -9.76
C ALA A 44 5.86 -4.54 -11.08
N ASP A 45 6.95 -5.31 -11.00
CA ASP A 45 7.65 -5.88 -12.15
C ASP A 45 6.97 -7.15 -12.69
N ARG A 46 5.89 -7.62 -12.06
CA ARG A 46 5.11 -8.75 -12.57
C ARG A 46 4.52 -8.41 -13.95
N SER A 47 4.48 -9.43 -14.82
CA SER A 47 3.87 -9.29 -16.14
C SER A 47 2.36 -9.04 -16.01
N GLY A 48 1.83 -8.13 -16.83
CA GLY A 48 0.43 -7.73 -16.82
C GLY A 48 0.24 -6.35 -17.41
N ASP A 49 -1.00 -5.90 -17.50
CA ASP A 49 -1.31 -4.52 -17.84
C ASP A 49 -1.10 -3.58 -16.64
N VAL A 50 -1.40 -2.30 -16.83
CA VAL A 50 -1.26 -1.28 -15.77
C VAL A 50 -2.11 -1.62 -14.54
N VAL A 51 -3.30 -2.19 -14.72
CA VAL A 51 -4.21 -2.54 -13.62
C VAL A 51 -3.67 -3.75 -12.87
N ASP A 52 -3.22 -4.79 -13.59
CA ASP A 52 -2.65 -5.99 -12.98
C ASP A 52 -1.43 -5.67 -12.10
N ARG A 53 -0.56 -4.77 -12.56
CA ARG A 53 0.62 -4.31 -11.80
C ARG A 53 0.23 -3.55 -10.54
N LEU A 54 -0.78 -2.67 -10.62
CA LEU A 54 -1.30 -1.94 -9.46
C LEU A 54 -1.97 -2.86 -8.44
N GLU A 55 -2.77 -3.82 -8.90
CA GLU A 55 -3.37 -4.85 -8.04
C GLU A 55 -2.29 -5.67 -7.33
N ALA A 56 -1.23 -6.08 -8.04
CA ALA A 56 -0.11 -6.81 -7.46
C ALA A 56 0.61 -6.00 -6.35
N VAL A 57 0.78 -4.70 -6.54
CA VAL A 57 1.33 -3.79 -5.52
C VAL A 57 0.41 -3.70 -4.30
N LEU A 58 -0.90 -3.58 -4.48
CA LEU A 58 -1.87 -3.56 -3.36
C LEU A 58 -1.90 -4.89 -2.60
N ASP A 59 -1.84 -6.02 -3.29
CA ASP A 59 -1.76 -7.34 -2.67
C ASP A 59 -0.49 -7.48 -1.83
N GLU A 60 0.64 -6.98 -2.33
CA GLU A 60 1.91 -7.03 -1.63
C GLU A 60 1.94 -6.09 -0.42
N LEU A 61 1.36 -4.89 -0.51
CA LEU A 61 1.11 -4.02 0.64
C LEU A 61 0.28 -4.75 1.70
N GLY A 62 -0.80 -5.42 1.30
CA GLY A 62 -1.61 -6.21 2.22
C GLY A 62 -0.84 -7.34 2.91
N ARG A 63 0.05 -8.03 2.19
CA ARG A 63 0.94 -9.07 2.77
C ARG A 63 1.92 -8.48 3.78
N LEU A 64 2.60 -7.40 3.42
CA LEU A 64 3.54 -6.70 4.31
C LEU A 64 2.87 -6.27 5.61
N LEU A 65 1.65 -5.73 5.54
CA LEU A 65 0.91 -5.27 6.73
C LEU A 65 0.42 -6.43 7.62
N ARG A 66 0.19 -7.62 7.06
CA ARG A 66 -0.10 -8.83 7.85
C ARG A 66 1.14 -9.43 8.50
N GLU A 67 2.26 -9.44 7.78
CA GLU A 67 3.53 -9.98 8.27
C GLU A 67 4.17 -9.07 9.32
N TYR A 68 3.99 -7.75 9.16
CA TYR A 68 4.47 -6.75 10.09
C TYR A 68 3.33 -5.82 10.57
N PRO A 69 2.43 -6.30 11.45
CA PRO A 69 1.26 -5.53 11.91
C PRO A 69 1.60 -4.17 12.54
N TYR A 70 2.79 -4.08 13.16
CA TYR A 70 3.26 -2.87 13.81
C TYR A 70 3.57 -1.73 12.82
N LEU A 71 3.75 -2.01 11.53
CA LEU A 71 4.10 -1.00 10.52
C LEU A 71 3.01 0.06 10.37
N ALA A 72 1.74 -0.35 10.36
CA ALA A 72 0.64 0.59 10.18
C ALA A 72 0.54 1.56 11.37
N ALA A 73 0.66 1.03 12.59
CA ALA A 73 0.65 1.84 13.80
C ALA A 73 1.89 2.75 13.86
N PHE A 74 3.05 2.22 13.49
CA PHE A 74 4.30 2.95 13.46
C PHE A 74 4.29 4.11 12.45
N ASP A 75 3.87 3.88 11.20
CA ASP A 75 3.72 4.94 10.18
C ASP A 75 2.77 6.04 10.68
N ARG A 76 1.64 5.65 11.28
CA ARG A 76 0.67 6.58 11.86
C ARG A 76 1.30 7.44 12.97
N THR A 77 2.03 6.83 13.91
CA THR A 77 2.68 7.55 15.01
C THR A 77 3.77 8.49 14.49
N MET A 78 4.63 8.02 13.57
CA MET A 78 5.68 8.83 12.96
C MET A 78 5.10 10.04 12.21
N ARG A 79 3.94 9.87 11.56
CA ARG A 79 3.23 10.96 10.89
C ARG A 79 2.65 11.97 11.88
N ALA A 80 2.00 11.50 12.95
CA ALA A 80 1.45 12.38 13.98
C ALA A 80 2.54 13.24 14.62
N GLU A 81 3.70 12.64 14.92
CA GLU A 81 4.89 13.34 15.42
C GLU A 81 5.41 14.39 14.43
N MET A 82 5.46 14.07 13.13
CA MET A 82 5.90 14.99 12.08
C MET A 82 4.94 16.18 11.91
N SER A 83 3.63 15.93 11.91
CA SER A 83 2.62 16.99 11.83
C SER A 83 2.64 17.91 13.05
N ALA A 84 2.93 17.36 14.24
CA ALA A 84 3.08 18.14 15.46
C ALA A 84 4.38 18.95 15.52
N HIS A 85 5.45 18.50 14.85
CA HIS A 85 6.77 19.15 14.86
C HIS A 85 7.36 19.37 13.44
N PRO A 86 6.80 20.31 12.64
CA PRO A 86 7.21 20.55 11.25
C PRO A 86 8.67 20.97 11.06
N ARG A 87 9.35 21.40 12.15
CA ARG A 87 10.77 21.82 12.15
C ARG A 87 11.75 20.65 12.23
N SER A 88 11.27 19.44 12.51
CA SER A 88 12.12 18.25 12.43
C SER A 88 12.35 17.96 10.95
N GLY A 89 13.49 18.36 10.41
CA GLY A 89 13.96 18.00 9.05
C GLY A 89 14.18 16.49 8.86
N ARG A 90 13.51 15.65 9.66
CA ARG A 90 13.45 14.21 9.47
C ARG A 90 12.76 13.96 8.13
N THR A 91 13.51 13.28 7.29
CA THR A 91 13.15 12.86 5.95
C THR A 91 11.73 12.30 5.93
N ARG A 92 10.95 12.78 4.94
CA ARG A 92 9.69 12.18 4.50
C ARG A 92 9.78 10.67 4.62
N ASN A 93 8.81 10.02 5.28
CA ASN A 93 8.85 8.58 5.56
C ASN A 93 9.27 7.81 4.29
N PRO A 94 10.48 7.21 4.22
CA PRO A 94 11.03 6.73 2.96
C PRO A 94 10.17 5.63 2.30
N GLY A 95 9.41 4.85 3.07
CA GLY A 95 8.42 3.89 2.55
C GLY A 95 7.25 4.54 1.79
N SER A 96 6.86 5.77 2.17
CA SER A 96 5.89 6.57 1.40
C SER A 96 6.47 7.08 0.07
N LYS A 97 7.80 7.29 0.01
CA LYS A 97 8.47 7.69 -1.23
C LYS A 97 8.57 6.52 -2.20
N ALA A 98 9.03 5.35 -1.75
CA ALA A 98 9.17 4.18 -2.62
C ALA A 98 7.84 3.76 -3.25
N LEU A 99 6.75 3.71 -2.47
CA LEU A 99 5.43 3.40 -3.01
C LEU A 99 4.98 4.43 -4.06
N ARG A 100 5.20 5.72 -3.81
CA ARG A 100 4.88 6.78 -4.77
C ARG A 100 5.68 6.63 -6.07
N ASP A 101 6.98 6.42 -5.95
CA ASP A 101 7.87 6.27 -7.10
C ASP A 101 7.45 5.06 -7.95
N ILE A 102 7.17 3.91 -7.31
CA ILE A 102 6.68 2.70 -8.00
C ILE A 102 5.35 2.94 -8.74
N ILE A 103 4.39 3.62 -8.10
CA ILE A 103 3.11 3.93 -8.74
C ILE A 103 3.32 4.88 -9.93
N ASN A 104 4.17 5.89 -9.78
CA ASN A 104 4.53 6.78 -10.89
C ASN A 104 5.15 6.00 -12.05
N ASP A 105 6.10 5.11 -11.78
CA ASP A 105 6.77 4.30 -12.80
C ASP A 105 5.77 3.41 -13.57
N ILE A 106 4.82 2.77 -12.86
CA ILE A 106 3.77 1.94 -13.48
C ILE A 106 2.88 2.77 -14.42
N VAL A 107 2.46 3.95 -13.98
CA VAL A 107 1.56 4.83 -14.76
C VAL A 107 2.31 5.46 -15.94
N GLU A 108 3.58 5.81 -15.74
CA GLU A 108 4.45 6.34 -16.79
C GLU A 108 4.71 5.29 -17.88
N ASP A 109 5.03 4.05 -17.51
CA ASP A 109 5.14 2.93 -18.47
C ASP A 109 3.86 2.76 -19.29
N ALA A 110 2.68 2.91 -18.66
CA ALA A 110 1.40 2.81 -19.33
C ALA A 110 1.17 3.98 -20.32
N ARG A 111 1.64 5.18 -19.97
CA ARG A 111 1.63 6.34 -20.87
C ARG A 111 2.51 6.10 -22.08
N GLU A 112 3.75 5.67 -21.89
CA GLU A 112 4.71 5.41 -22.97
C GLU A 112 4.19 4.34 -23.94
N ARG A 113 3.52 3.31 -23.40
CA ARG A 113 2.89 2.23 -24.17
C ARG A 113 1.54 2.62 -24.78
N LYS A 114 1.06 3.85 -24.57
CA LYS A 114 -0.25 4.35 -25.02
C LYS A 114 -1.42 3.49 -24.53
N ALA A 115 -1.29 2.92 -23.34
CA ALA A 115 -2.31 2.10 -22.67
C ALA A 115 -3.26 2.93 -21.80
N LEU A 116 -2.96 4.22 -21.57
CA LEU A 116 -3.85 5.14 -20.85
C LEU A 116 -4.95 5.67 -21.79
N PRO A 117 -6.20 5.82 -21.30
CA PRO A 117 -7.27 6.45 -22.06
C PRO A 117 -6.92 7.88 -22.53
N PRO A 118 -7.48 8.34 -23.67
CA PRO A 118 -7.29 9.71 -24.12
C PRO A 118 -7.74 10.73 -23.06
N GLY A 119 -6.89 11.72 -22.78
CA GLY A 119 -7.18 12.77 -21.80
C GLY A 119 -6.89 12.40 -20.34
N THR A 120 -6.39 11.19 -20.07
CA THR A 120 -5.87 10.85 -18.73
C THR A 120 -4.59 11.64 -18.47
N ASP A 121 -4.58 12.45 -17.41
CA ASP A 121 -3.37 13.04 -16.84
C ASP A 121 -2.63 11.97 -16.01
N PRO A 122 -1.43 11.54 -16.41
CA PRO A 122 -0.65 10.51 -15.72
C PRO A 122 -0.30 10.90 -14.28
N ASP A 123 0.06 12.16 -14.04
CA ASP A 123 0.46 12.63 -12.71
C ASP A 123 -0.76 12.67 -11.79
N ALA A 124 -1.90 13.12 -12.30
CA ALA A 124 -3.16 13.11 -11.55
C ALA A 124 -3.59 11.68 -11.20
N ALA A 125 -3.49 10.75 -12.17
CA ALA A 125 -3.81 9.33 -11.96
C ALA A 125 -2.89 8.71 -10.90
N ALA A 126 -1.58 8.90 -11.02
CA ALA A 126 -0.61 8.37 -10.07
C ALA A 126 -0.81 8.93 -8.65
N ASN A 127 -1.09 10.24 -8.52
CA ASN A 127 -1.40 10.84 -7.23
C ASN A 127 -2.70 10.27 -6.60
N ALA A 128 -3.74 10.03 -7.41
CA ALA A 128 -4.98 9.43 -6.92
C ALA A 128 -4.78 7.99 -6.45
N ILE A 129 -4.05 7.17 -7.22
CA ILE A 129 -3.73 5.78 -6.87
C ILE A 129 -2.87 5.74 -5.61
N TYR A 130 -1.86 6.61 -5.50
CA TYR A 130 -1.03 6.74 -4.30
C TYR A 130 -1.88 7.14 -3.08
N ALA A 131 -2.81 8.08 -3.23
CA ALA A 131 -3.70 8.49 -2.14
C ALA A 131 -4.58 7.32 -1.65
N LEU A 132 -5.09 6.50 -2.57
CA LEU A 132 -5.86 5.29 -2.25
C LEU A 132 -5.00 4.26 -1.50
N ALA A 133 -3.84 3.89 -2.04
CA ALA A 133 -2.92 2.93 -1.43
C ALA A 133 -2.47 3.37 -0.02
N ARG A 134 -2.09 4.66 0.12
CA ARG A 134 -1.73 5.25 1.41
C ARG A 134 -2.90 5.20 2.40
N GLY A 135 -4.11 5.54 1.95
CA GLY A 135 -5.30 5.48 2.80
C GLY A 135 -5.57 4.06 3.32
N LEU A 136 -5.40 3.03 2.48
CA LEU A 136 -5.55 1.63 2.88
C LEU A 136 -4.51 1.20 3.92
N THR A 137 -3.26 1.65 3.78
CA THR A 137 -2.21 1.43 4.79
C THR A 137 -2.56 2.07 6.13
N GLU A 138 -3.09 3.29 6.14
CA GLU A 138 -3.52 3.96 7.37
C GLU A 138 -4.69 3.23 8.05
N ARG A 139 -5.63 2.72 7.26
CA ARG A 139 -6.78 1.98 7.78
C ARG A 139 -6.39 0.64 8.38
N ALA A 140 -5.28 0.03 7.95
CA ALA A 140 -4.77 -1.22 8.53
C ALA A 140 -4.48 -1.11 10.05
N ALA A 141 -4.13 0.08 10.53
CA ALA A 141 -3.89 0.30 11.96
C ALA A 141 -5.16 0.31 12.82
N SER A 142 -6.35 0.44 12.21
CA SER A 142 -7.62 0.65 12.91
C SER A 142 -8.72 -0.36 12.54
N LEU A 143 -8.56 -1.07 11.43
CA LEU A 143 -9.51 -2.08 10.98
C LEU A 143 -9.11 -3.47 11.48
N ALA A 144 -10.11 -4.33 11.66
CA ALA A 144 -9.88 -5.76 11.81
C ALA A 144 -9.24 -6.34 10.51
N PRO A 145 -8.44 -7.41 10.59
CA PRO A 145 -7.76 -7.97 9.42
C PRO A 145 -8.69 -8.29 8.25
N ASP A 146 -9.85 -8.92 8.50
CA ASP A 146 -10.82 -9.26 7.45
C ASP A 146 -11.45 -8.03 6.81
N ALA A 147 -11.72 -6.99 7.61
CA ALA A 147 -12.26 -5.73 7.11
C ALA A 147 -11.22 -4.97 6.27
N HIS A 148 -9.94 -5.04 6.63
CA HIS A 148 -8.85 -4.49 5.83
C HIS A 148 -8.66 -5.25 4.51
N ALA A 149 -8.71 -6.58 4.55
CA ALA A 149 -8.64 -7.42 3.34
C ALA A 149 -9.81 -7.13 2.38
N ALA A 150 -11.04 -7.01 2.90
CA ALA A 150 -12.20 -6.61 2.10
C ALA A 150 -12.03 -5.21 1.48
N ALA A 151 -11.44 -4.26 2.21
CA ALA A 151 -11.17 -2.92 1.68
C ALA A 151 -10.12 -2.94 0.55
N LEU A 152 -9.11 -3.82 0.63
CA LEU A 152 -8.15 -4.03 -0.45
C LEU A 152 -8.83 -4.61 -1.70
N GLU A 153 -9.72 -5.58 -1.55
CA GLU A 153 -10.49 -6.12 -2.68
C GLU A 153 -11.35 -5.03 -3.34
N SER A 154 -12.10 -4.24 -2.56
CA SER A 154 -12.88 -3.13 -3.12
C SER A 154 -12.01 -2.05 -3.78
N ALA A 155 -10.78 -1.84 -3.31
CA ALA A 155 -9.84 -0.92 -3.95
C ALA A 155 -9.36 -1.44 -5.31
N LYS A 156 -9.12 -2.75 -5.44
CA LYS A 156 -8.81 -3.38 -6.74
C LYS A 156 -9.99 -3.25 -7.71
N GLU A 157 -11.21 -3.49 -7.22
CA GLU A 157 -12.44 -3.26 -8.01
C GLU A 157 -12.62 -1.79 -8.42
N LEU A 158 -12.22 -0.82 -7.59
CA LEU A 158 -12.21 0.60 -7.95
C LEU A 158 -11.24 0.89 -9.09
N ILE A 159 -10.00 0.40 -9.00
CA ILE A 159 -8.97 0.61 -10.02
C ILE A 159 -9.39 -0.04 -11.35
N ARG A 160 -9.98 -1.24 -11.28
CA ARG A 160 -10.50 -1.96 -12.44
C ARG A 160 -11.79 -1.34 -13.00
N GLY A 161 -12.41 -0.40 -12.29
CA GLY A 161 -13.67 0.25 -12.67
C GLY A 161 -14.91 -0.64 -12.50
N THR A 162 -14.82 -1.71 -11.71
CA THR A 162 -15.88 -2.71 -11.54
C THR A 162 -16.67 -2.57 -10.24
N LEU A 163 -16.21 -1.76 -9.27
CA LEU A 163 -16.87 -1.65 -7.95
C LEU A 163 -18.37 -1.32 -8.06
N PHE A 164 -18.75 -0.43 -8.98
CA PHE A 164 -20.13 -0.01 -9.19
C PHE A 164 -20.78 -0.64 -10.43
N ALA A 165 -20.14 -1.64 -11.04
CA ALA A 165 -20.72 -2.35 -12.17
C ALA A 165 -22.01 -3.04 -11.72
N SER A 166 -23.11 -2.82 -12.45
CA SER A 166 -24.40 -3.35 -12.05
C SER A 166 -24.38 -4.89 -12.04
N GLN A 167 -24.71 -5.49 -10.90
CA GLN A 167 -24.96 -6.93 -10.75
C GLN A 167 -26.14 -7.45 -11.61
N ALA A 168 -26.77 -6.58 -12.41
CA ALA A 168 -27.98 -6.85 -13.17
C ALA A 168 -27.78 -7.93 -14.26
N SER A 169 -26.60 -8.04 -14.88
CA SER A 169 -26.40 -9.03 -15.96
C SER A 169 -26.35 -10.48 -15.46
N ARG A 170 -26.07 -10.70 -14.17
CA ARG A 170 -25.99 -12.06 -13.58
C ARG A 170 -27.36 -12.63 -13.20
N ARG A 171 -28.39 -11.77 -13.01
CA ARG A 171 -29.78 -12.20 -12.74
C ARG A 171 -30.64 -12.35 -14.00
N GLU A 172 -30.37 -11.61 -15.07
CA GLU A 172 -31.18 -11.71 -16.30
C GLU A 172 -30.94 -13.01 -17.09
N SER A 173 -29.75 -13.60 -17.02
CA SER A 173 -29.42 -14.84 -17.74
C SER A 173 -30.09 -16.08 -17.14
N THR A 174 -30.31 -16.10 -15.82
CA THR A 174 -31.01 -17.22 -15.14
C THR A 174 -32.53 -17.10 -15.22
N ALA A 175 -33.07 -15.88 -15.29
CA ALA A 175 -34.51 -15.65 -15.45
C ALA A 175 -35.02 -15.95 -16.87
N ARG A 176 -34.22 -15.64 -17.91
CA ARG A 176 -34.63 -15.87 -19.32
C ARG A 176 -34.62 -17.34 -19.75
N HIS A 177 -33.96 -18.24 -19.00
CA HIS A 177 -33.93 -19.67 -19.32
C HIS A 177 -35.09 -20.46 -18.69
N ARG A 178 -35.78 -19.92 -17.67
CA ARG A 178 -36.92 -20.58 -17.02
C ARG A 178 -38.28 -20.29 -17.66
N SER A 179 -38.37 -19.34 -18.59
CA SER A 179 -39.64 -18.95 -19.25
C SER A 179 -39.86 -19.56 -20.64
N ARG A 180 -39.01 -20.49 -21.12
CA ARG A 180 -39.15 -21.16 -22.43
C ARG A 180 -39.21 -22.70 -22.37
N ARG A 181 -39.77 -23.25 -21.29
CA ARG A 181 -40.22 -24.65 -21.17
C ARG A 181 -41.54 -24.58 -20.40
N GLY A 182 -42.72 -24.82 -20.95
CA GLY A 182 -43.14 -25.27 -22.27
C GLY A 182 -44.67 -25.07 -22.38
N PRO A 183 -45.29 -25.63 -23.43
CA PRO A 183 -46.70 -25.46 -23.81
C PRO A 183 -47.70 -26.20 -22.91
#